data_AF-A0A352S6Q4-F1
#
_entry.id   AF-A0A352S6Q4-F1
#
_cell.length_a   1.000
_cell.length_b   1.000
_cell.length_c   1.000
_cell.angle_alpha   90.00
_cell.angle_beta   90.00
_cell.angle_gamma   90.00
#
_symmetry.space_group_name_H-M   'P 1'
#
loop_
_entity.id
_entity.type
_entity.pdbx_description
1 polymer ?
#
loop_
_entity_poly.entity_id
_entity_poly.type
_entity_poly.pdbx_seq_one_letter_code
_entity_poly.pdbx_strand_id
1 'polypeptide(L)'
;DAVVLTHAHIDHSGYLPLLVKRGYKGRVHCTTGTAELCGLLLPDSAHLAEEDANYANRKGYSRHQPALPLYTVADAMHALEHLKPAPYSKRVTIARGVEAEFHRAGQ
;
A
#
# COMPACT_ATOMS: atom_id res chain seq x y z
N ASP A 1 -15.20 -6.90 3.85
CA ASP A 1 -14.39 -5.78 4.33
C ASP A 1 -13.81 -4.99 3.16
N ALA A 2 -13.74 -3.67 3.29
CA ALA A 2 -13.22 -2.75 2.29
C ALA A 2 -12.41 -1.64 2.98
N VAL A 3 -11.28 -1.27 2.39
CA VAL A 3 -10.43 -0.17 2.86
C VAL A 3 -10.55 0.98 1.85
N VAL A 4 -10.69 2.20 2.35
CA VAL A 4 -10.73 3.43 1.54
C VAL A 4 -9.48 4.24 1.85
N LEU A 5 -8.68 4.55 0.83
CA LEU A 5 -7.49 5.40 0.96
C LEU A 5 -7.84 6.84 0.56
N THR A 6 -7.61 7.79 1.46
CA THR A 6 -7.97 9.21 1.26
C THR A 6 -6.90 10.01 0.51
N HIS A 7 -5.63 9.61 0.59
CA HIS A 7 -4.51 10.29 -0.09
C HIS A 7 -3.26 9.39 -0.19
N ALA A 8 -2.33 9.76 -1.06
CA ALA A 8 -1.16 8.96 -1.47
C ALA A 8 0.14 9.31 -0.71
N HIS A 9 0.06 9.64 0.58
CA HIS A 9 1.27 9.74 1.40
C HIS A 9 1.65 8.35 1.94
N ILE A 10 2.95 8.07 1.99
CA ILE A 10 3.52 6.80 2.43
C ILE A 10 3.08 6.45 3.87
N ASP A 11 2.69 7.47 4.64
CA ASP A 11 2.15 7.38 6.00
C ASP A 11 0.78 6.67 6.06
N HIS A 12 0.03 6.66 4.94
CA HIS A 12 -1.30 6.04 4.84
C HIS A 12 -1.38 4.89 3.83
N SER A 13 -0.57 4.90 2.76
CA SER A 13 -0.51 3.80 1.79
C SER A 13 0.60 2.78 2.07
N GLY A 14 1.65 3.15 2.81
CA GLY A 14 2.82 2.30 3.06
C GLY A 14 2.53 1.09 3.95
N TYR A 15 1.39 1.07 4.65
CA TYR A 15 0.96 -0.10 5.43
C TYR A 15 0.19 -1.13 4.59
N LEU A 16 -0.21 -0.78 3.36
CA LEU A 16 -1.01 -1.67 2.53
C LEU A 16 -0.31 -3.02 2.23
N PRO A 17 0.98 -3.05 1.84
CA PRO A 17 1.73 -4.30 1.66
C PRO A 17 1.72 -5.17 2.92
N LEU A 18 1.89 -4.55 4.10
CA LEU A 18 1.89 -5.28 5.36
C LEU A 18 0.50 -5.79 5.74
N LEU A 19 -0.56 -5.03 5.44
CA LEU A 19 -1.94 -5.43 5.67
C LEU A 19 -2.31 -6.65 4.81
N VAL A 20 -1.96 -6.63 3.52
CA VAL A 20 -2.18 -7.74 2.58
C VAL A 20 -1.37 -8.96 3.00
N LYS A 21 -0.09 -8.78 3.35
CA LYS A 21 0.78 -9.83 3.90
C LYS A 21 0.21 -10.49 5.16
N ARG A 22 -0.49 -9.73 6.00
CA ARG A 22 -1.16 -10.23 7.22
C ARG A 22 -2.50 -10.92 6.96
N GLY A 23 -2.87 -11.12 5.70
CA GLY A 23 -4.04 -11.91 5.30
C GLY A 23 -5.27 -11.10 4.92
N TYR A 24 -5.15 -9.78 4.74
CA TYR A 24 -6.23 -9.00 4.16
C TYR A 24 -6.47 -9.40 2.70
N LYS A 25 -7.72 -9.78 2.38
CA LYS A 25 -8.11 -10.23 1.03
C LYS A 25 -9.11 -9.28 0.34
N GLY A 26 -9.46 -8.18 0.99
CA GLY A 26 -10.47 -7.25 0.49
C GLY A 26 -9.95 -6.35 -0.63
N ARG A 27 -10.86 -5.61 -1.28
CA ARG A 27 -10.51 -4.57 -2.26
C ARG A 27 -10.12 -3.28 -1.53
N VAL A 28 -9.24 -2.50 -2.12
CA VAL A 28 -8.77 -1.22 -1.61
C VAL A 28 -9.21 -0.14 -2.58
N HIS A 29 -10.21 0.63 -2.21
CA HIS A 29 -10.79 1.66 -3.07
C HIS A 29 -9.99 2.96 -2.93
N CYS A 30 -9.57 3.51 -4.05
CA CYS A 30 -8.78 4.74 -4.10
C CYS A 30 -9.03 5.49 -5.42
N THR A 31 -8.53 6.73 -5.53
CA THR A 31 -8.59 7.47 -6.79
C THR A 31 -7.58 6.92 -7.81
N THR A 32 -7.80 7.13 -9.10
CA THR A 32 -6.83 6.73 -10.14
C THR A 32 -5.42 7.28 -9.87
N GLY A 33 -5.32 8.56 -9.51
CA GLY A 33 -4.02 9.16 -9.20
C GLY A 33 -3.35 8.55 -7.96
N THR A 34 -4.13 8.14 -6.96
CA THR A 34 -3.61 7.39 -5.81
C THR A 34 -3.09 6.01 -6.23
N ALA A 35 -3.79 5.30 -7.11
CA ALA A 35 -3.35 3.99 -7.59
C ALA A 35 -2.05 4.08 -8.38
N GLU A 36 -1.92 5.08 -9.26
CA GLU A 36 -0.70 5.34 -10.03
C GLU A 36 0.49 5.65 -9.11
N LEU A 37 0.29 6.55 -8.13
CA LEU A 37 1.32 6.87 -7.15
C LEU A 37 1.73 5.66 -6.30
N CYS A 38 0.76 4.84 -5.85
CA CYS A 38 1.06 3.61 -5.12
C CYS A 38 1.88 2.63 -5.98
N GLY A 39 1.59 2.55 -7.28
CA GLY A 39 2.32 1.71 -8.23
C GLY A 39 3.81 2.07 -8.36
N LEU A 40 4.15 3.33 -8.15
CA LEU A 40 5.55 3.80 -8.16
C LEU A 40 6.20 3.71 -6.78
N LEU A 41 5.50 4.18 -5.74
CA LEU A 41 6.08 4.36 -4.41
C LEU A 41 6.26 3.05 -3.63
N LEU A 42 5.32 2.10 -3.75
CA LEU A 42 5.38 0.87 -2.93
C LEU A 42 6.55 -0.05 -3.35
N PRO A 43 6.81 -0.29 -4.65
CA PRO A 43 7.96 -1.10 -5.05
C PRO A 43 9.30 -0.44 -4.69
N ASP A 44 9.41 0.88 -4.88
CA ASP A 44 10.63 1.65 -4.56
C ASP A 44 10.94 1.60 -3.05
N SER A 45 9.93 1.86 -2.21
CA SER A 45 10.07 1.76 -0.75
C SER A 45 10.42 0.35 -0.28
N ALA A 46 9.89 -0.68 -0.94
CA ALA A 46 10.24 -2.07 -0.63
C ALA A 46 11.69 -2.39 -0.97
N HIS A 47 12.18 -1.89 -2.11
CA HIS A 47 13.57 -2.10 -2.54
C HIS A 47 14.55 -1.50 -1.53
N LEU A 48 14.31 -0.25 -1.11
CA LEU A 48 15.13 0.41 -0.08
C LEU A 48 15.11 -0.37 1.25
N ALA A 49 13.95 -0.87 1.67
CA ALA A 49 13.83 -1.66 2.89
C ALA A 49 14.60 -2.99 2.82
N GLU A 50 14.58 -3.66 1.66
CA GLU A 50 15.35 -4.87 1.41
C GLU A 50 16.87 -4.60 1.43
N GLU A 51 17.31 -3.51 0.80
CA GLU A 51 18.71 -3.08 0.83
C GLU A 51 19.20 -2.77 2.24
N ASP A 52 18.42 -2.02 3.03
CA ASP A 52 18.73 -1.70 4.42
C ASP A 52 18.84 -2.97 5.29
N ALA A 53 17.91 -3.92 5.13
CA ALA A 53 17.94 -5.19 5.83
C ALA A 53 19.19 -6.01 5.45
N ASN A 54 19.51 -6.07 4.15
CA ASN A 54 20.70 -6.74 3.65
C ASN A 54 21.98 -6.09 4.18
N TYR A 55 22.05 -4.77 4.19
CA TYR A 55 23.18 -4.02 4.72
C TYR A 55 23.34 -4.26 6.23
N ALA A 56 22.24 -4.24 6.99
CA ALA A 56 22.24 -4.52 8.42
C ALA A 56 22.70 -5.95 8.75
N ASN A 57 22.28 -6.94 7.94
CA ASN A 57 22.76 -8.31 8.04
C ASN A 57 24.26 -8.43 7.76
N ARG A 58 24.77 -7.71 6.74
CA ARG A 58 26.20 -7.70 6.39
C ARG A 58 27.07 -7.01 7.46
N LYS A 59 26.55 -5.97 8.10
CA LYS A 59 27.28 -5.18 9.10
C LYS A 59 27.08 -5.64 10.55
N GLY A 60 26.08 -6.49 10.80
CA GLY A 60 25.84 -7.10 12.11
C GLY A 60 25.33 -6.14 13.19
N TYR A 61 24.81 -4.95 12.84
CA TYR A 61 24.32 -3.96 13.83
C TYR A 61 22.82 -4.11 14.15
N SER A 62 22.12 -5.01 13.47
CA SER A 62 20.69 -5.24 13.73
C SER A 62 20.46 -5.94 15.07
N ARG A 63 19.43 -5.51 15.79
CA ARG A 63 18.91 -6.22 16.98
C ARG A 63 18.23 -7.55 16.62
N HIS A 64 17.77 -7.69 15.39
CA HIS A 64 17.15 -8.90 14.85
C HIS A 64 18.13 -9.64 13.93
N GLN A 65 18.21 -10.96 14.07
CA GLN A 65 19.06 -11.82 13.25
C GLN A 65 18.22 -12.96 12.67
N PRO A 66 17.98 -12.98 11.34
CA PRO A 66 18.34 -11.93 10.38
C PRO A 66 17.52 -10.65 10.56
N ALA A 67 18.09 -9.51 10.14
CA ALA A 67 17.32 -8.31 9.84
C ALA A 67 16.39 -8.62 8.67
N LEU A 68 15.11 -8.28 8.81
CA LEU A 68 14.11 -8.48 7.77
C LEU A 68 13.51 -7.12 7.38
N PRO A 69 13.23 -6.89 6.09
CA PRO A 69 12.49 -5.71 5.66
C PRO A 69 11.05 -5.80 6.20
N LEU A 70 10.39 -4.65 6.33
CA LEU A 70 9.00 -4.58 6.76
C LEU A 70 8.08 -5.34 5.78
N TYR A 71 8.33 -5.18 4.48
CA TYR A 71 7.71 -5.89 3.39
C TYR A 71 8.68 -5.93 2.20
N THR A 72 8.51 -6.90 1.32
CA THR A 72 9.34 -7.13 0.14
C THR A 72 8.76 -6.46 -1.11
N VAL A 73 9.54 -6.37 -2.18
CA VAL A 73 9.02 -5.89 -3.48
C VAL A 73 7.86 -6.78 -3.94
N ALA A 74 7.94 -8.10 -3.69
CA ALA A 74 6.86 -9.02 -3.98
C ALA A 74 5.59 -8.72 -3.15
N ASP A 75 5.75 -8.41 -1.86
CA ASP A 75 4.64 -7.99 -0.99
C ASP A 75 3.98 -6.69 -1.50
N ALA A 76 4.79 -5.73 -1.99
CA ALA A 76 4.30 -4.49 -2.59
C ALA A 76 3.49 -4.75 -3.86
N MET A 77 4.03 -5.56 -4.78
CA MET A 77 3.34 -5.93 -6.03
C MET A 77 2.02 -6.64 -5.75
N HIS A 78 2.00 -7.59 -4.81
CA HIS A 78 0.77 -8.27 -4.42
C HIS A 78 -0.24 -7.29 -3.83
N ALA A 79 0.18 -6.33 -3.00
CA ALA A 79 -0.72 -5.30 -2.49
C ALA A 79 -1.36 -4.42 -3.58
N LEU A 80 -0.64 -4.15 -4.67
CA LEU A 80 -1.19 -3.38 -5.80
C LEU A 80 -2.37 -4.10 -6.47
N GLU A 81 -2.41 -5.43 -6.47
CA GLU A 81 -3.53 -6.21 -7.03
C GLU A 81 -4.85 -6.01 -6.28
N HIS A 82 -4.77 -5.56 -5.02
CA HIS A 82 -5.95 -5.25 -4.22
C HIS A 82 -6.54 -3.88 -4.54
N LEU A 83 -5.80 -2.99 -5.23
CA LEU A 83 -6.27 -1.67 -5.58
C LEU A 83 -7.43 -1.73 -6.56
N LYS A 84 -8.47 -0.94 -6.27
CA LYS A 84 -9.63 -0.74 -7.11
C LYS A 84 -9.79 0.77 -7.35
N PRO A 85 -9.16 1.29 -8.42
CA PRO A 85 -9.24 2.71 -8.74
C PRO A 85 -10.68 3.11 -9.10
N ALA A 86 -11.08 4.29 -8.63
CA ALA A 86 -12.37 4.90 -8.90
C ALA A 86 -12.17 6.37 -9.33
N PRO A 87 -12.88 6.84 -10.37
CA PRO A 87 -12.85 8.24 -10.76
C PRO A 87 -13.57 9.11 -9.72
N TYR A 88 -13.20 10.39 -9.68
CA TYR A 88 -13.90 11.40 -8.88
C TYR A 88 -15.37 11.53 -9.31
N SER A 89 -16.21 11.97 -8.37
CA SER A 89 -17.63 12.26 -8.59
C SER A 89 -18.45 11.07 -9.15
N LYS A 90 -17.97 9.85 -8.91
CA LYS A 90 -18.68 8.61 -9.25
C LYS A 90 -18.89 7.79 -7.98
N ARG A 91 -20.16 7.48 -7.70
CA ARG A 91 -20.49 6.56 -6.61
C ARG A 91 -20.01 5.15 -6.95
N VAL A 92 -19.25 4.57 -6.03
CA VAL A 92 -18.79 3.19 -6.12
C VAL A 92 -19.31 2.41 -4.92
N THR A 93 -19.91 1.24 -5.18
CA THR A 93 -20.29 0.32 -4.12
C THR A 93 -19.02 -0.30 -3.53
N ILE A 94 -18.76 -0.02 -2.25
CA ILE A 94 -17.59 -0.51 -1.51
C ILE A 94 -17.93 -1.71 -0.63
N ALA A 95 -19.19 -1.85 -0.22
CA ALA A 95 -19.72 -3.02 0.49
C ALA A 95 -21.22 -3.15 0.22
N ARG A 96 -21.83 -4.26 0.64
CA ARG A 96 -23.27 -4.49 0.45
C ARG A 96 -24.07 -3.36 1.13
N GLY A 97 -24.77 -2.55 0.31
CA GLY A 97 -25.55 -1.41 0.79
C GLY A 97 -24.75 -0.16 1.15
N VAL A 98 -23.43 -0.13 0.88
CA VAL A 98 -22.56 1.02 1.18
C VAL A 98 -21.93 1.53 -0.11
N GLU A 99 -22.18 2.81 -0.40
CA GLU A 99 -21.58 3.55 -1.51
C GLU A 99 -20.60 4.59 -0.98
N ALA A 100 -19.52 4.81 -1.72
CA ALA A 100 -18.58 5.90 -1.49
C ALA A 100 -18.43 6.74 -2.76
N GLU A 101 -18.25 8.03 -2.58
CA GLU A 101 -17.94 8.97 -3.65
C GLU A 101 -16.67 9.73 -3.27
N PHE A 102 -15.69 9.73 -4.18
CA PHE A 102 -14.45 10.49 -3.98
C PHE A 102 -14.66 11.92 -4.47
N HIS A 103 -14.46 12.88 -3.58
CA HIS A 103 -14.41 14.30 -3.90
C HIS A 103 -12.96 14.80 -3.79
N ARG A 104 -12.57 15.76 -4.62
CA ARG A 104 -11.27 16.41 -4.48
C ARG A 104 -11.27 17.23 -3.18
N ALA A 105 -10.41 16.84 -2.24
CA ALA A 105 -9.98 17.74 -1.17
C ALA A 105 -8.86 18.60 -1.77
N GLY A 106 -9.12 19.89 -2.00
CA GLY A 106 -8.29 20.74 -2.85
C GLY A 106 -6.82 20.90 -2.43
N GLN A 107 -5.99 21.25 -3.43
CA GLN A 107 -5.03 22.35 -3.39
C GLN A 107 -5.40 23.27 -4.55
#